data_AF-V4UC62-F1
#
_entry.id   AF-V4UC62-F1
#
_cell.length_a   1.000
_cell.length_b   1.000
_cell.length_c   1.000
_cell.angle_alpha   90.00
_cell.angle_beta   90.00
_cell.angle_gamma   90.00
#
_symmetry.space_group_name_H-M   'P 1'
#
loop_
_entity.id
_entity.type
_entity.pdbx_description
1 polymer ?
#
loop_
_entity_poly.entity_id
_entity_poly.type
_entity_poly.pdbx_seq_one_letter_code
_entity_poly.pdbx_strand_id
1 'polypeptide(L)'
;MSSHRQRLSPPEAKKVPFLMEIFGDKRLDNYHWLRDAGRDPDVQRYLELENKYTESIMSETNGYEFALFNELKARFKEDDISVPVRVGSHYYYQRRYLSKDYVQYCRRFIPNNEAPPSVYDIMPTGPDDPPEEVIIDEEVIKYTNSLENYRITAFKVSPNNKLVAFRENCGTVCVIDSETGAPAEKPIQGCLEFEWAGDEAFLYTRRNAIAGPQ
;
A
#
# COMPACT_ATOMS: atom_id res chain seq x y z
N MET A 1 12.59 21.24 42.95
CA MET A 1 13.89 21.04 42.25
C MET A 1 13.57 20.77 40.79
N SER A 2 13.59 21.81 39.95
CA SER A 2 13.31 21.66 38.52
C SER A 2 14.49 20.98 37.85
N SER A 3 14.34 19.70 37.54
CA SER A 3 15.22 19.00 36.62
C SER A 3 15.02 19.61 35.23
N HIS A 4 15.95 20.43 34.79
CA HIS A 4 16.04 20.83 33.39
C HIS A 4 16.48 19.59 32.61
N ARG A 5 15.53 18.90 31.95
CA ARG A 5 15.87 17.85 30.99
C ARG A 5 16.78 18.45 29.92
N GLN A 6 17.96 17.86 29.77
CA GLN A 6 18.94 18.25 28.77
C GLN A 6 18.36 17.93 27.39
N ARG A 7 17.82 18.95 26.70
CA ARG A 7 17.36 18.81 25.31
C ARG A 7 18.58 18.63 24.42
N LEU A 8 18.54 17.65 23.52
CA LEU A 8 19.60 17.48 22.54
C LEU A 8 19.66 18.73 21.66
N SER A 9 20.85 19.13 21.24
CA SER A 9 21.00 20.15 20.19
C SER A 9 20.64 19.55 18.84
N PRO A 10 20.11 20.34 17.88
CA PRO A 10 19.87 19.87 16.53
C PRO A 10 21.18 19.37 15.91
N PRO A 11 21.17 18.23 15.20
CA PRO A 11 22.38 17.73 14.56
C PRO A 11 22.78 18.67 13.42
N GLU A 12 24.09 18.91 13.29
CA GLU A 12 24.62 19.74 12.21
C GLU A 12 25.01 18.87 11.01
N ALA A 13 24.37 19.11 9.86
CA ALA A 13 24.75 18.47 8.61
C ALA A 13 26.14 18.93 8.13
N LYS A 14 27.03 17.99 7.81
CA LYS A 14 28.30 18.31 7.16
C LYS A 14 28.05 18.99 5.81
N LYS A 15 28.90 19.97 5.47
CA LYS A 15 28.89 20.64 4.17
C LYS A 15 29.93 19.96 3.28
N VAL A 16 29.46 19.28 2.24
CA VAL A 16 30.29 18.63 1.21
C VAL A 16 30.00 19.33 -0.11
N PRO A 17 30.88 20.24 -0.59
CA PRO A 17 30.64 21.01 -1.80
C PRO A 17 30.46 20.10 -3.02
N PHE A 18 29.29 20.16 -3.66
CA PHE A 18 29.01 19.48 -4.93
C PHE A 18 28.59 20.50 -5.98
N LEU A 19 29.35 20.60 -7.07
CA LEU A 19 29.05 21.53 -8.16
C LEU A 19 28.07 20.89 -9.13
N MET A 20 26.87 21.45 -9.22
CA MET A 20 25.90 21.11 -10.26
C MET A 20 26.03 22.10 -11.41
N GLU A 21 26.09 21.59 -12.64
CA GLU A 21 26.10 22.39 -13.87
C GLU A 21 24.95 21.95 -14.77
N ILE A 22 24.02 22.86 -15.04
CA ILE A 22 22.84 22.59 -15.90
C ILE A 22 22.68 23.78 -16.84
N PHE A 23 22.66 23.54 -18.16
CA PHE A 23 22.58 24.58 -19.20
C PHE A 23 23.65 25.69 -19.07
N GLY A 24 24.84 25.37 -18.54
CA GLY A 24 25.93 26.32 -18.32
C GLY A 24 25.84 27.11 -17.01
N ASP A 25 24.74 26.97 -16.25
CA ASP A 25 24.60 27.57 -14.92
C ASP A 25 25.24 26.66 -13.87
N LYS A 26 26.16 27.24 -13.08
CA LYS A 26 26.89 26.56 -12.00
C LYS A 26 26.28 26.89 -10.65
N ARG A 27 25.90 25.86 -9.89
CA ARG A 27 25.35 25.98 -8.53
C ARG A 27 26.09 25.05 -7.59
N LEU A 28 26.45 25.55 -6.42
CA LEU A 28 27.08 24.73 -5.37
C LEU A 28 26.01 24.23 -4.40
N ASP A 29 25.88 22.91 -4.30
CA ASP A 29 25.05 22.24 -3.31
C ASP A 29 25.93 21.56 -2.27
N ASN A 30 25.96 22.10 -1.05
CA ASN A 30 26.76 21.54 0.04
C ASN A 30 26.13 20.28 0.67
N TYR A 31 24.90 19.93 0.30
CA TYR A 31 24.11 18.89 0.93
C TYR A 31 23.66 17.82 -0.06
N HIS A 32 24.24 17.81 -1.27
CA HIS A 32 23.94 16.82 -2.30
C HIS A 32 24.13 15.38 -1.81
N TRP A 33 25.06 15.17 -0.87
CA TRP A 33 25.34 13.88 -0.26
C TRP A 33 24.14 13.27 0.49
N LEU A 34 23.15 14.06 0.93
CA LEU A 34 21.92 13.58 1.58
C LEU A 34 20.93 12.89 0.62
N ARG A 35 21.19 12.89 -0.69
CA ARG A 35 20.25 12.41 -1.71
C ARG A 35 20.03 10.89 -1.70
N ASP A 36 21.04 10.09 -1.35
CA ASP A 36 20.98 8.62 -1.44
C ASP A 36 21.04 7.95 -0.05
N ALA A 37 19.92 8.03 0.67
CA ALA A 37 19.78 7.47 2.02
C ALA A 37 19.90 5.94 2.10
N GLY A 38 19.75 5.23 0.98
CA GLY A 38 19.77 3.77 0.94
C GLY A 38 21.17 3.16 0.83
N ARG A 39 22.18 3.94 0.44
CA ARG A 39 23.52 3.43 0.11
C ARG A 39 24.66 4.07 0.90
N ASP A 40 24.48 5.29 1.40
CA ASP A 40 25.52 6.01 2.13
C ASP A 40 25.32 5.88 3.66
N PRO A 41 26.25 5.21 4.39
CA PRO A 41 26.20 5.11 5.85
C PRO A 41 26.19 6.46 6.57
N ASP A 42 26.80 7.50 5.99
CA ASP A 42 26.81 8.83 6.60
C ASP A 42 25.41 9.46 6.59
N VAL A 43 24.60 9.18 5.55
CA VAL A 43 23.21 9.66 5.48
C VAL A 43 22.36 8.92 6.50
N GLN A 44 22.49 7.61 6.60
CA GLN A 44 21.78 6.81 7.61
C GLN A 44 22.10 7.28 9.03
N ARG A 45 23.38 7.47 9.33
CA ARG A 45 23.83 8.02 10.62
C ARG A 45 23.24 9.40 10.89
N TYR A 46 23.19 10.27 9.89
CA TYR A 46 22.61 11.61 10.06
C TYR A 46 21.10 11.52 10.33
N LEU A 47 20.37 10.65 9.64
CA LEU A 47 18.94 10.40 9.88
C LEU A 47 18.68 9.86 11.29
N GLU A 48 19.51 8.96 11.81
CA GLU A 48 19.41 8.48 13.19
C GLU A 48 19.60 9.61 14.22
N LEU A 49 20.51 10.56 13.95
CA LEU A 49 20.70 11.72 14.80
C LEU A 49 19.48 12.66 14.77
N GLU A 50 18.90 12.89 13.59
CA GLU A 50 17.68 13.68 13.43
C GLU A 50 16.47 13.02 14.13
N ASN A 51 16.33 11.70 14.03
CA ASN A 51 15.29 10.95 14.73
C ASN A 51 15.43 11.08 16.26
N LYS A 52 16.64 10.91 16.80
CA LYS A 52 16.91 11.08 18.24
C LYS A 52 16.64 12.50 18.73
N TYR A 53 17.04 13.50 17.95
CA TYR A 53 16.74 14.89 18.25
C TYR A 53 15.22 15.12 18.30
N THR A 54 14.50 14.65 17.28
CA THR A 54 13.04 14.72 17.19
C THR A 54 12.37 14.06 18.40
N GLU A 55 12.74 12.82 18.73
CA GLU A 55 12.26 12.11 19.92
C GLU A 55 12.48 12.91 21.21
N SER A 56 13.65 13.54 21.35
CA SER A 56 13.97 14.34 22.54
C SER A 56 13.06 15.57 22.69
N ILE A 57 12.78 16.27 21.58
CA ILE A 57 11.94 17.47 21.56
C ILE A 57 10.46 17.10 21.71
N MET A 58 10.02 16.01 21.08
CA MET A 58 8.64 15.53 21.13
C MET A 58 8.28 14.83 22.44
N SER A 59 9.27 14.42 23.25
CA SER A 59 9.05 13.62 24.47
C SER A 59 8.05 14.21 25.49
N GLU A 60 7.87 15.54 25.52
CA GLU A 60 6.89 16.22 26.39
C GLU A 60 5.44 16.08 25.87
N THR A 61 5.27 15.72 24.61
CA THR A 61 3.96 15.60 23.94
C THR A 61 3.40 14.18 23.91
N ASN A 62 4.18 13.16 24.30
CA ASN A 62 3.77 11.75 24.26
C ASN A 62 2.40 11.47 24.90
N GLY A 63 2.04 12.19 25.97
CA GLY A 63 0.72 12.06 26.61
C GLY A 63 -0.42 12.53 25.71
N TYR A 64 -0.23 13.67 25.01
CA TYR A 64 -1.18 14.18 24.03
C TYR A 64 -1.24 13.31 22.78
N GLU A 65 -0.09 12.82 22.30
CA GLU A 65 -0.02 11.89 21.17
C GLU A 65 -0.79 10.61 21.47
N PHE A 66 -0.62 10.03 22.66
CA PHE A 66 -1.37 8.84 23.09
C PHE A 66 -2.87 9.10 23.23
N ALA A 67 -3.26 10.25 23.80
CA ALA A 67 -4.67 10.62 23.90
C ALA A 67 -5.31 10.78 22.52
N LEU A 68 -4.64 11.50 21.61
CA LEU A 68 -5.08 11.71 20.23
C LEU A 68 -5.15 10.39 19.46
N PHE A 69 -4.16 9.51 19.62
CA PHE A 69 -4.16 8.19 19.01
C PHE A 69 -5.40 7.38 19.41
N ASN A 70 -5.73 7.34 20.71
CA ASN A 70 -6.91 6.62 21.19
C ASN A 70 -8.22 7.26 20.74
N GLU A 71 -8.29 8.59 20.70
CA GLU A 71 -9.45 9.30 20.19
C GLU A 71 -9.69 8.98 18.70
N LEU A 72 -8.64 9.03 17.89
CA LEU A 72 -8.72 8.67 16.47
C LEU A 72 -9.10 7.20 16.33
N LYS A 73 -8.45 6.29 17.06
CA LYS A 73 -8.76 4.86 17.06
C LYS A 73 -10.23 4.57 17.37
N ALA A 74 -10.79 5.23 18.38
CA ALA A 74 -12.19 5.07 18.78
C ALA A 74 -13.21 5.56 17.74
N ARG A 75 -12.80 6.39 16.77
CA ARG A 75 -13.66 6.86 15.67
C ARG A 75 -13.72 5.88 14.50
N PHE A 76 -12.82 4.90 14.43
CA PHE A 76 -12.87 3.87 13.39
C PHE A 76 -13.90 2.81 13.76
N LYS A 77 -14.77 2.46 12.79
CA LYS A 77 -15.73 1.36 12.95
C LYS A 77 -14.97 0.03 13.00
N GLU A 78 -15.44 -0.89 13.84
CA GLU A 78 -14.75 -2.15 14.13
C GLU A 78 -14.68 -3.09 12.92
N ASP A 79 -15.74 -3.11 12.11
CA ASP A 79 -15.81 -3.83 10.85
C ASP A 79 -16.24 -2.86 9.75
N ASP A 80 -15.41 -2.73 8.72
CA ASP A 80 -15.69 -1.86 7.59
C ASP A 80 -15.59 -2.66 6.29
N ILE A 81 -16.54 -2.40 5.39
CA ILE A 81 -16.50 -2.92 4.03
C ILE A 81 -16.48 -1.74 3.05
N SER A 82 -15.72 -1.87 1.97
CA SER A 82 -15.83 -0.92 0.87
C SER A 82 -17.22 -1.00 0.26
N VAL A 83 -17.60 0.05 -0.49
CA VAL A 83 -18.78 0.00 -1.34
C VAL A 83 -18.66 -1.21 -2.28
N PRO A 84 -19.61 -2.17 -2.26
CA PRO A 84 -19.56 -3.32 -3.13
C PRO A 84 -19.71 -2.92 -4.60
N VAL A 85 -18.88 -3.51 -5.46
CA VAL A 85 -18.90 -3.28 -6.91
C VAL A 85 -19.43 -4.52 -7.60
N ARG A 86 -20.52 -4.39 -8.34
CA ARG A 86 -21.10 -5.46 -9.15
C ARG A 86 -20.27 -5.65 -10.43
N VAL A 87 -19.68 -6.83 -10.60
CA VAL A 87 -18.93 -7.23 -11.80
C VAL A 87 -19.38 -8.62 -12.20
N GLY A 88 -19.96 -8.76 -13.39
CA GLY A 88 -20.53 -10.03 -13.84
C GLY A 88 -21.49 -10.60 -12.79
N SER A 89 -21.29 -11.85 -12.40
CA SER A 89 -22.17 -12.58 -11.47
C SER A 89 -21.84 -12.40 -9.98
N HIS A 90 -21.01 -11.43 -9.62
CA HIS A 90 -20.61 -11.21 -8.23
C HIS A 90 -20.60 -9.74 -7.83
N TYR A 91 -20.77 -9.49 -6.53
CA TYR A 91 -20.31 -8.28 -5.87
C TYR A 91 -18.90 -8.49 -5.35
N TYR A 92 -18.00 -7.54 -5.59
CA TYR A 92 -16.63 -7.52 -5.06
C TYR A 92 -16.45 -6.36 -4.08
N TYR A 93 -15.76 -6.60 -2.98
CA TYR A 93 -15.49 -5.59 -1.97
C TYR A 93 -14.26 -5.94 -1.14
N GLN A 94 -13.75 -4.92 -0.45
CA GLN A 94 -12.71 -5.06 0.55
C GLN A 94 -13.34 -5.10 1.92
N ARG A 95 -12.85 -5.98 2.80
CA ARG A 95 -13.23 -6.05 4.20
C ARG A 95 -12.01 -5.76 5.07
N ARG A 96 -12.21 -4.94 6.10
CA ARG A 96 -11.22 -4.65 7.14
C ARG A 96 -11.81 -4.98 8.49
N TYR A 97 -11.00 -5.66 9.32
CA TYR A 97 -11.30 -5.89 10.72
C TYR A 97 -10.38 -5.01 11.56
N LEU A 98 -10.88 -4.35 12.60
CA LEU A 98 -10.05 -3.52 13.47
C LEU A 98 -8.94 -4.32 14.18
N SER A 99 -9.13 -5.63 14.35
CA SER A 99 -8.11 -6.53 14.91
C SER A 99 -6.98 -6.87 13.92
N LYS A 100 -7.15 -6.56 12.63
CA LYS A 100 -6.21 -6.89 11.57
C LYS A 100 -5.73 -5.62 10.86
N ASP A 101 -4.42 -5.49 10.70
CA ASP A 101 -3.83 -4.35 9.98
C ASP A 101 -3.96 -4.49 8.44
N TYR A 102 -4.66 -5.52 7.95
CA TYR A 102 -4.63 -5.96 6.55
C TYR A 102 -6.04 -6.14 5.96
N VAL A 103 -6.12 -6.03 4.64
CA VAL A 103 -7.38 -6.08 3.89
C VAL A 103 -7.65 -7.50 3.38
N GLN A 104 -8.91 -7.93 3.47
CA GLN A 104 -9.41 -9.08 2.72
C GLN A 104 -10.15 -8.61 1.46
N TYR A 105 -9.90 -9.28 0.34
CA TYR A 105 -10.61 -9.09 -0.91
C TYR A 105 -11.64 -10.19 -1.06
N CYS A 106 -12.91 -9.80 -1.01
CA CYS A 106 -14.04 -10.71 -0.93
C CYS A 106 -14.96 -10.57 -2.13
N ARG A 107 -15.75 -11.61 -2.38
CA ARG A 107 -16.90 -11.57 -3.29
C ARG A 107 -18.13 -12.26 -2.74
N ARG A 108 -19.30 -11.94 -3.29
CA ARG A 108 -20.57 -12.64 -3.07
C ARG A 108 -21.27 -12.88 -4.40
N PHE A 109 -21.80 -14.09 -4.59
CA PHE A 109 -22.53 -14.46 -5.79
C PHE A 109 -23.88 -13.72 -5.91
N ILE A 110 -24.30 -13.46 -7.15
CA ILE A 110 -25.58 -12.83 -7.49
C ILE A 110 -26.48 -13.90 -8.12
N PRO A 111 -27.49 -14.41 -7.40
CA PRO A 111 -28.33 -15.51 -7.88
C PRO A 111 -29.11 -15.19 -9.15
N ASN A 112 -29.56 -13.93 -9.30
CA ASN A 112 -30.25 -13.45 -10.49
C ASN A 112 -29.51 -12.24 -11.07
N ASN A 113 -28.71 -12.48 -12.10
CA ASN A 113 -27.86 -11.46 -12.71
C ASN A 113 -28.34 -11.00 -14.10
N GLU A 114 -29.60 -11.29 -14.47
CA GLU A 114 -30.14 -10.94 -15.79
C GLU A 114 -30.40 -9.44 -15.94
N ALA A 115 -30.76 -8.77 -14.85
CA ALA A 115 -31.00 -7.33 -14.84
C ALA A 115 -29.68 -6.56 -14.99
N PRO A 116 -29.64 -5.45 -15.76
CA PRO A 116 -28.46 -4.61 -15.83
C PRO A 116 -28.10 -4.02 -14.45
N PRO A 117 -26.82 -3.69 -14.19
CA PRO A 117 -26.42 -3.02 -12.95
C PRO A 117 -27.16 -1.71 -12.74
N SER A 118 -27.56 -1.44 -11.50
CA SER A 118 -28.26 -0.23 -11.08
C SER A 118 -27.56 0.44 -9.91
N VAL A 119 -27.66 1.77 -9.82
CA VAL A 119 -27.17 2.53 -8.64
C VAL A 119 -27.97 2.23 -7.37
N TYR A 120 -29.12 1.58 -7.51
CA TYR A 120 -29.97 1.11 -6.42
C TYR A 120 -29.72 -0.35 -6.03
N ASP A 121 -28.76 -1.02 -6.68
CA ASP A 121 -28.39 -2.39 -6.33
C ASP A 121 -27.80 -2.43 -4.92
N ILE A 122 -28.26 -3.39 -4.13
CA ILE A 122 -27.77 -3.64 -2.77
C ILE A 122 -27.22 -5.06 -2.74
N MET A 123 -25.98 -5.19 -2.27
CA MET A 123 -25.39 -6.51 -2.05
C MET A 123 -26.16 -7.24 -0.94
N PRO A 124 -26.69 -8.44 -1.19
CA PRO A 124 -27.40 -9.21 -0.19
C PRO A 124 -26.43 -9.74 0.90
N THR A 125 -26.79 -9.57 2.18
CA THR A 125 -25.95 -9.93 3.35
C THR A 125 -26.71 -10.64 4.47
N GLY A 126 -27.96 -11.04 4.23
CA GLY A 126 -28.79 -11.79 5.15
C GLY A 126 -28.34 -13.25 5.35
N PRO A 127 -28.97 -13.96 6.28
CA PRO A 127 -28.60 -15.35 6.62
C PRO A 127 -28.87 -16.35 5.49
N ASP A 128 -29.87 -16.08 4.65
CA ASP A 128 -30.26 -16.93 3.52
C ASP A 128 -29.62 -16.48 2.19
N ASP A 129 -28.80 -15.43 2.24
CA ASP A 129 -28.13 -14.88 1.07
C ASP A 129 -26.83 -15.64 0.75
N PRO A 130 -26.35 -15.59 -0.51
CA PRO A 130 -25.13 -16.28 -0.90
C PRO A 130 -23.94 -15.93 0.01
N PRO A 131 -23.13 -16.92 0.41
CA PRO A 131 -22.05 -16.70 1.35
C PRO A 131 -20.97 -15.77 0.78
N GLU A 132 -20.22 -15.14 1.68
CA GLU A 132 -18.99 -14.45 1.32
C GLU A 132 -17.89 -15.45 0.99
N GLU A 133 -17.18 -15.19 -0.10
CA GLU A 133 -15.98 -15.89 -0.51
C GLU A 133 -14.79 -14.94 -0.39
N VAL A 134 -13.76 -15.34 0.36
CA VAL A 134 -12.50 -14.61 0.45
C VAL A 134 -11.59 -15.08 -0.69
N ILE A 135 -11.21 -14.15 -1.57
CA ILE A 135 -10.33 -14.42 -2.71
C ILE A 135 -8.87 -14.27 -2.28
N ILE A 136 -8.57 -13.18 -1.57
CA ILE A 136 -7.23 -12.89 -1.07
C ILE A 136 -7.31 -12.34 0.34
N ASP A 137 -6.45 -12.85 1.22
CA ASP A 137 -6.19 -12.29 2.54
C ASP A 137 -4.72 -11.80 2.59
N GLU A 138 -4.55 -10.48 2.63
CA GLU A 138 -3.22 -9.84 2.69
C GLU A 138 -2.40 -10.31 3.91
N GLU A 139 -3.07 -10.58 5.05
CA GLU A 139 -2.42 -11.03 6.28
C GLU A 139 -1.84 -12.44 6.11
N VAL A 140 -2.59 -13.33 5.46
CA VAL A 140 -2.15 -14.69 5.16
C VAL A 140 -0.93 -14.65 4.25
N ILE A 141 -0.98 -13.86 3.15
CA ILE A 141 0.16 -13.75 2.23
C ILE A 141 1.39 -13.21 2.95
N LYS A 142 1.23 -12.16 3.76
CA LYS A 142 2.34 -11.59 4.55
C LYS A 142 3.01 -12.66 5.40
N TYR A 143 2.24 -13.36 6.25
CA TYR A 143 2.81 -14.28 7.22
C TYR A 143 3.34 -15.56 6.57
N THR A 144 2.65 -16.10 5.57
CA THR A 144 3.12 -17.29 4.83
C THR A 144 4.46 -17.02 4.13
N ASN A 145 4.69 -15.79 3.65
CA ASN A 145 5.93 -15.41 2.97
C ASN A 145 6.95 -14.71 3.88
N SER A 146 6.71 -14.66 5.21
CA SER A 146 7.57 -13.97 6.18
C SER A 146 7.92 -12.53 5.79
N LEU A 147 6.96 -11.79 5.24
CA LEU A 147 7.17 -10.40 4.80
C LEU A 147 7.01 -9.43 5.97
N GLU A 148 7.89 -8.43 6.05
CA GLU A 148 7.75 -7.34 7.04
C GLU A 148 6.49 -6.50 6.77
N ASN A 149 6.23 -6.22 5.48
CA ASN A 149 5.02 -5.55 5.02
C ASN A 149 4.46 -6.21 3.76
N TYR A 150 3.15 -6.09 3.58
CA TYR A 150 2.47 -6.54 2.38
C TYR A 150 1.25 -5.66 2.15
N ARG A 151 1.04 -5.28 0.89
CA ARG A 151 -0.12 -4.51 0.48
C ARG A 151 -0.44 -4.77 -0.97
N ILE A 152 -1.71 -5.00 -1.25
CA ILE A 152 -2.26 -4.96 -2.59
C ILE A 152 -2.65 -3.51 -2.88
N THR A 153 -2.12 -3.00 -3.99
CA THR A 153 -2.26 -1.59 -4.40
C THR A 153 -3.22 -1.41 -5.57
N ALA A 154 -3.57 -2.50 -6.23
CA ALA A 154 -4.59 -2.56 -7.29
C ALA A 154 -5.10 -4.00 -7.37
N PHE A 155 -6.40 -4.16 -7.60
CA PHE A 155 -7.07 -5.45 -7.68
C PHE A 155 -8.13 -5.36 -8.78
N LYS A 156 -8.05 -6.25 -9.78
CA LYS A 156 -8.95 -6.24 -10.94
C LYS A 156 -9.35 -7.65 -11.33
N VAL A 157 -10.64 -7.83 -11.53
CA VAL A 157 -11.24 -9.11 -11.92
C VAL A 157 -11.45 -9.11 -13.43
N SER A 158 -11.17 -10.25 -14.07
CA SER A 158 -11.52 -10.49 -15.48
C SER A 158 -13.05 -10.44 -15.69
N PRO A 159 -13.53 -10.08 -16.90
CA PRO A 159 -14.97 -9.96 -17.16
C PRO A 159 -15.76 -11.25 -16.89
N ASN A 160 -15.21 -12.41 -17.24
CA ASN A 160 -15.81 -13.72 -16.93
C ASN A 160 -15.66 -14.18 -15.46
N ASN A 161 -15.08 -13.33 -14.59
CA ASN A 161 -14.91 -13.56 -13.15
C ASN A 161 -13.95 -14.70 -12.78
N LYS A 162 -13.22 -15.31 -13.73
CA LYS A 162 -12.38 -16.49 -13.45
C LYS A 162 -10.98 -16.13 -12.98
N LEU A 163 -10.41 -15.05 -13.50
CA LEU A 163 -9.07 -14.57 -13.15
C LEU A 163 -9.11 -13.27 -12.38
N VAL A 164 -8.13 -13.11 -11.49
CA VAL A 164 -7.87 -11.88 -10.73
C VAL A 164 -6.42 -11.45 -10.95
N ALA A 165 -6.23 -10.21 -11.39
CA ALA A 165 -4.94 -9.56 -11.48
C ALA A 165 -4.81 -8.55 -10.33
N PHE A 166 -3.72 -8.62 -9.57
CA PHE A 166 -3.47 -7.70 -8.46
C PHE A 166 -2.01 -7.29 -8.38
N ARG A 167 -1.75 -6.11 -7.82
CA ARG A 167 -0.38 -5.56 -7.69
C ARG A 167 0.09 -5.50 -6.25
N GLU A 168 1.20 -6.15 -5.97
CA GLU A 168 1.86 -6.21 -4.65
C GLU A 168 2.91 -5.10 -4.49
N ASN A 169 2.95 -4.49 -3.29
CA ASN A 169 4.05 -3.66 -2.74
C ASN A 169 4.68 -2.63 -3.70
N CYS A 170 3.92 -2.17 -4.69
CA CYS A 170 4.24 -1.12 -5.68
C CYS A 170 4.91 -1.55 -7.00
N GLY A 171 4.92 -2.83 -7.41
CA GLY A 171 5.51 -3.13 -8.73
C GLY A 171 5.25 -4.48 -9.39
N THR A 172 4.93 -5.53 -8.62
CA THR A 172 4.68 -6.85 -9.19
C THR A 172 3.20 -7.04 -9.43
N VAL A 173 2.79 -7.30 -10.67
CA VAL A 173 1.44 -7.77 -10.97
C VAL A 173 1.43 -9.30 -10.97
N CYS A 174 0.56 -9.87 -10.16
CA CYS A 174 0.29 -11.30 -10.07
C CYS A 174 -1.10 -11.57 -10.66
N VAL A 175 -1.26 -12.71 -11.32
CA VAL A 175 -2.55 -13.18 -11.82
C VAL A 175 -2.84 -14.55 -11.23
N ILE A 176 -4.00 -14.68 -10.60
CA ILE A 176 -4.48 -15.92 -9.98
C ILE A 176 -5.82 -16.33 -10.55
N ASP A 177 -6.12 -17.62 -10.45
CA ASP A 177 -7.47 -18.13 -10.56
C ASP A 177 -8.29 -17.71 -9.33
N SER A 178 -9.49 -17.20 -9.57
CA SER A 178 -10.34 -16.57 -8.55
C SER A 178 -11.00 -17.55 -7.59
N GLU A 179 -11.14 -18.82 -7.98
CA GLU A 179 -11.78 -19.86 -7.17
C GLU A 179 -10.74 -20.59 -6.33
N THR A 180 -9.61 -20.93 -6.93
CA THR A 180 -8.56 -21.74 -6.31
C THR A 180 -7.45 -20.92 -5.65
N GLY A 181 -7.31 -19.64 -6.04
CA GLY A 181 -6.19 -18.79 -5.63
C GLY A 181 -4.85 -19.19 -6.26
N ALA A 182 -4.84 -20.17 -7.17
CA ALA A 182 -3.62 -20.68 -7.78
C ALA A 182 -3.04 -19.66 -8.77
N PRO A 183 -1.71 -19.49 -8.86
CA PRO A 183 -1.09 -18.66 -9.88
C PRO A 183 -1.48 -19.13 -11.29
N ALA A 184 -2.06 -18.23 -12.08
CA ALA A 184 -2.46 -18.49 -13.46
C ALA A 184 -1.36 -18.12 -14.47
N GLU A 185 -0.56 -17.10 -14.15
CA GLU A 185 0.51 -16.59 -15.01
C GLU A 185 1.78 -16.26 -14.20
N LYS A 186 2.90 -16.07 -14.90
CA LYS A 186 4.14 -15.62 -14.26
C LYS A 186 4.00 -14.17 -13.78
N PRO A 187 4.47 -13.83 -12.57
CA PRO A 187 4.43 -12.45 -12.08
C PRO A 187 5.20 -11.47 -12.96
N ILE A 188 4.66 -10.26 -13.09
CA ILE A 188 5.16 -9.24 -14.02
C ILE A 188 5.70 -8.05 -13.25
N GLN A 189 6.99 -7.78 -13.44
CA GLN A 189 7.73 -6.79 -12.67
C GLN A 189 7.69 -5.39 -13.28
N GLY A 190 7.58 -4.36 -12.43
CA GLY A 190 7.70 -2.96 -12.82
C GLY A 190 6.45 -2.36 -13.48
N CYS A 191 5.28 -2.97 -13.24
CA CYS A 191 4.00 -2.53 -13.78
C CYS A 191 3.44 -1.32 -13.00
N LEU A 192 3.07 -0.27 -13.74
CA LEU A 192 2.50 0.98 -13.20
C LEU A 192 0.97 0.99 -13.26
N GLU A 193 0.40 0.55 -14.37
CA GLU A 193 -1.04 0.40 -14.54
C GLU A 193 -1.31 -0.88 -15.32
N PHE A 194 -2.48 -1.48 -15.09
CA PHE A 194 -2.94 -2.63 -15.85
C PHE A 194 -4.46 -2.65 -15.95
N GLU A 195 -5.00 -3.18 -17.04
CA GLU A 195 -6.44 -3.36 -17.28
C GLU A 195 -6.71 -4.65 -18.04
N TRP A 196 -7.84 -5.30 -17.74
CA TRP A 196 -8.30 -6.45 -18.53
C TRP A 196 -8.76 -6.01 -19.92
N ALA A 197 -8.40 -6.79 -20.95
CA ALA A 197 -8.83 -6.64 -22.33
C ALA A 197 -9.53 -7.93 -22.76
N GLY A 198 -10.81 -8.06 -22.40
CA GLY A 198 -11.52 -9.33 -22.48
C GLY A 198 -11.10 -10.29 -21.37
N ASP A 199 -11.30 -11.59 -21.61
CA ASP A 199 -11.16 -12.63 -20.59
C ASP A 199 -9.77 -13.25 -20.50
N GLU A 200 -8.95 -13.11 -21.55
CA GLU A 200 -7.70 -13.84 -21.71
C GLU A 200 -6.47 -12.92 -21.77
N ALA A 201 -6.68 -11.62 -21.91
CA ALA A 201 -5.61 -10.65 -22.06
C ALA A 201 -5.76 -9.51 -21.05
N PHE A 202 -4.62 -8.96 -20.64
CA PHE A 202 -4.57 -7.70 -19.90
C PHE A 202 -3.51 -6.81 -20.55
N LEU A 203 -3.80 -5.51 -20.58
CA LEU A 203 -2.89 -4.46 -21.01
C LEU A 203 -2.18 -3.90 -19.77
N TYR A 204 -0.92 -3.51 -19.91
CA TYR A 204 -0.18 -2.89 -18.82
C TYR A 204 0.85 -1.89 -19.31
N THR A 205 1.15 -0.91 -18.46
CA THR A 205 2.26 0.01 -18.67
C THR A 205 3.40 -0.37 -17.74
N ARG A 206 4.63 -0.34 -18.27
CA ARG A 206 5.83 -0.68 -17.52
C ARG A 206 6.80 0.49 -17.57
N ARG A 207 7.43 0.80 -16.45
CA ARG A 207 8.57 1.71 -16.45
C ARG A 207 9.77 0.96 -17.05
N ASN A 208 10.32 1.45 -18.16
CA ASN A 208 11.61 0.98 -18.64
C ASN A 208 12.67 1.25 -17.57
N ALA A 209 13.67 0.36 -17.47
CA ALA A 209 14.85 0.69 -16.68
C ALA A 209 15.40 2.01 -17.23
N ILE A 210 15.37 3.07 -16.41
CA ILE A 210 16.10 4.29 -16.74
C ILE A 210 17.56 3.86 -16.67
N ALA A 211 18.23 3.77 -17.82
CA ALA A 211 19.68 3.77 -17.83
C ALA A 211 20.08 5.06 -17.11
N GLY A 212 20.51 4.94 -15.85
CA GLY A 212 21.08 6.08 -15.13
C GLY A 212 22.22 6.64 -15.97
N PRO A 213 22.47 7.96 -15.92
CA PRO A 213 23.69 8.49 -16.53
C PRO A 213 24.88 7.73 -15.96
N GLN A 214 25.76 7.26 -16.86
CA GLN A 214 27.07 6.71 -16.50
C GLN A 214 27.90 7.74 -15.74
#